data_AF-A0A7L4PNN2-F1
#
_entry.id   AF-A0A7L4PNN2-F1
#
_cell.length_a   1.000
_cell.length_b   1.000
_cell.length_c   1.000
_cell.angle_alpha   90.00
_cell.angle_beta   90.00
_cell.angle_gamma   90.00
#
_symmetry.space_group_name_H-M   'P 1'
#
loop_
_entity.id
_entity.type
_entity.pdbx_description
1 polymer ?
#
loop_
_entity_poly.entity_id
_entity_poly.type
_entity_poly.pdbx_seq_one_letter_code
_entity_poly.pdbx_strand_id
1 'polypeptide(L)'
;VKGVNDHEAPQIASLVEEIGPDRVQLNTVVRPPSEPVEPLSQDGMLDMLDIFQDAEVIPDWNWHVPRDMEQEIVSLLQENPCTVVEIGEQTGLDMRDVMKYVKILEREERVKRQSQEGKLLFYV
;
A
#
# COMPACT_ATOMS: atom_id res chain seq x y z
N VAL A 1 -12.69 -3.25 -3.40
CA VAL A 1 -12.49 -2.14 -2.46
C VAL A 1 -13.73 -2.02 -1.61
N LYS A 2 -13.56 -1.98 -0.29
CA LYS A 2 -14.69 -2.06 0.66
C LYS A 2 -15.58 -0.84 0.52
N GLY A 3 -16.89 -1.05 0.42
CA GLY A 3 -17.90 0.01 0.26
C GLY A 3 -17.86 0.76 -1.06
N VAL A 4 -17.03 0.33 -2.02
CA VAL A 4 -16.89 0.99 -3.34
C VAL A 4 -17.39 0.08 -4.45
N ASN A 5 -16.88 -1.15 -4.54
CA ASN A 5 -17.26 -2.10 -5.59
C ASN A 5 -17.35 -3.55 -5.09
N ASP A 6 -17.17 -3.78 -3.79
CA ASP A 6 -17.35 -5.08 -3.14
C ASP A 6 -18.77 -5.64 -3.30
N HIS A 7 -19.77 -4.76 -3.29
CA HIS A 7 -21.17 -5.11 -3.53
C HIS A 7 -21.49 -5.42 -5.01
N GLU A 8 -20.60 -5.07 -5.94
CA GLU A 8 -20.75 -5.32 -7.38
C GLU A 8 -20.04 -6.63 -7.81
N ALA A 9 -19.45 -7.36 -6.87
CA ALA A 9 -18.67 -8.56 -7.14
C ALA A 9 -19.40 -9.59 -8.04
N PRO A 10 -20.70 -9.91 -7.86
CA PRO A 10 -21.39 -10.87 -8.73
C PRO A 10 -21.52 -10.40 -10.18
N GLN A 11 -21.77 -9.10 -10.41
CA GLN A 11 -21.83 -8.56 -11.78
C GLN A 11 -20.45 -8.60 -12.43
N ILE A 12 -19.41 -8.25 -11.68
CA ILE A 12 -18.03 -8.26 -12.19
C ILE A 12 -17.60 -9.71 -12.51
N ALA A 13 -17.92 -10.68 -11.66
CA ALA A 13 -17.60 -12.09 -11.89
C ALA A 13 -18.25 -12.63 -13.17
N SER A 14 -19.51 -12.27 -13.43
CA SER A 14 -20.21 -12.65 -14.66
C SER A 14 -19.50 -12.12 -15.93
N LEU A 15 -18.99 -10.89 -15.87
CA LEU A 15 -18.23 -10.29 -16.97
C LEU A 15 -16.84 -10.93 -17.12
N VAL A 16 -16.20 -11.30 -16.02
CA VAL A 16 -14.92 -12.00 -16.04
C VAL A 16 -15.05 -13.36 -16.73
N GLU A 17 -16.13 -14.10 -16.46
CA GLU A 17 -16.44 -15.36 -17.15
C GLU A 17 -16.66 -15.15 -18.66
N GLU A 18 -17.37 -14.08 -19.07
CA GLU A 18 -17.57 -13.74 -20.48
C GLU A 18 -16.26 -13.40 -21.20
N ILE A 19 -15.36 -12.67 -20.53
CA ILE A 19 -14.06 -12.28 -21.08
C ILE A 19 -13.14 -13.50 -21.24
N GLY A 20 -13.24 -14.50 -20.34
CA GLY A 20 -12.44 -15.72 -20.37
C GLY A 20 -10.92 -15.50 -20.23
N PRO A 21 -10.43 -14.74 -19.22
CA PRO A 21 -9.01 -14.50 -19.04
C PRO A 21 -8.25 -15.78 -18.64
N ASP A 22 -6.96 -15.85 -18.98
CA ASP A 22 -6.10 -16.97 -18.56
C ASP A 22 -5.96 -17.07 -17.02
N ARG A 23 -6.03 -15.93 -16.33
CA ARG A 23 -5.90 -15.81 -14.86
C ARG A 23 -6.73 -14.66 -14.31
N VAL A 24 -7.35 -14.88 -13.16
CA VAL A 24 -8.07 -13.85 -12.40
C VAL A 24 -7.38 -13.64 -11.06
N GLN A 25 -6.91 -12.41 -10.81
CA GLN A 25 -6.21 -12.06 -9.58
C GLN A 25 -6.99 -11.00 -8.81
N LEU A 26 -7.53 -11.38 -7.67
CA LEU A 26 -8.23 -10.48 -6.77
C LEU A 26 -7.23 -9.76 -5.87
N ASN A 27 -7.39 -8.45 -5.75
CA ASN A 27 -6.58 -7.62 -4.88
C ASN A 27 -7.47 -6.62 -4.12
N THR A 28 -6.91 -6.04 -3.07
CA THR A 28 -7.56 -5.00 -2.27
C THR A 28 -6.53 -3.95 -1.87
N VAL A 29 -6.94 -2.96 -1.09
CA VAL A 29 -6.08 -1.83 -0.72
C VAL A 29 -5.00 -2.29 0.27
N VAL A 30 -3.90 -2.83 -0.25
CA VAL A 30 -2.71 -3.22 0.53
C VAL A 30 -1.55 -2.24 0.41
N ARG A 31 -1.77 -1.15 -0.32
CA ARG A 31 -0.83 -0.04 -0.43
C ARG A 31 -1.50 1.26 0.00
N PRO A 32 -0.73 2.26 0.43
CA PRO A 32 -1.28 3.55 0.87
C PRO A 32 -2.04 4.21 -0.30
N PRO A 33 -3.37 4.30 -0.21
CA PRO A 33 -4.20 4.79 -1.31
C PRO A 33 -4.10 6.32 -1.42
N SER A 34 -4.35 6.83 -2.63
CA SER A 34 -4.45 8.29 -2.86
C SER A 34 -5.80 8.86 -2.43
N GLU A 35 -6.82 8.00 -2.35
CA GLU A 35 -8.19 8.32 -1.94
C GLU A 35 -8.51 7.67 -0.59
N PRO A 36 -9.47 8.18 0.20
CA PRO A 36 -9.83 7.65 1.52
C PRO A 36 -10.67 6.36 1.38
N VAL A 37 -10.05 5.30 0.89
CA VAL A 37 -10.67 3.99 0.68
C VAL A 37 -10.10 2.94 1.62
N GLU A 38 -10.94 1.97 1.98
CA GLU A 38 -10.56 0.89 2.88
C GLU A 38 -10.36 -0.43 2.13
N PRO A 39 -9.43 -1.29 2.61
CA PRO A 39 -9.38 -2.67 2.16
C PRO A 39 -10.58 -3.47 2.69
N LEU A 40 -10.96 -4.50 1.94
CA LEU A 40 -11.68 -5.64 2.52
C LEU A 40 -10.80 -6.32 3.59
N SER A 41 -11.44 -6.97 4.57
CA SER A 41 -10.73 -7.87 5.49
C SER A 41 -10.16 -9.08 4.74
N GLN A 42 -9.23 -9.80 5.38
CA GLN A 42 -8.71 -11.05 4.83
C GLN A 42 -9.85 -12.05 4.58
N ASP A 43 -10.72 -12.27 5.55
CA ASP A 43 -11.89 -13.15 5.40
C ASP A 43 -12.82 -12.65 4.27
N GLY A 44 -13.09 -11.34 4.21
CA GLY A 44 -13.93 -10.78 3.15
C GLY A 44 -13.30 -10.89 1.76
N MET A 45 -11.97 -10.99 1.64
CA MET A 45 -11.31 -11.33 0.37
C MET A 45 -11.41 -12.81 0.04
N LEU A 46 -11.40 -13.69 1.04
CA LEU A 46 -11.58 -15.13 0.84
C LEU A 46 -13.02 -15.44 0.41
N ASP A 47 -14.01 -14.75 0.98
CA ASP A 47 -15.43 -14.86 0.58
C ASP A 47 -15.63 -14.51 -0.91
N MET A 48 -14.76 -13.67 -1.49
CA MET A 48 -14.83 -13.34 -2.93
C MET A 48 -14.48 -14.52 -3.83
N LEU A 49 -13.75 -15.53 -3.33
CA LEU A 49 -13.44 -16.74 -4.09
C LEU A 49 -14.68 -17.60 -4.34
N ASP A 50 -15.74 -17.45 -3.53
CA ASP A 50 -17.03 -18.11 -3.79
C ASP A 50 -17.79 -17.45 -4.95
N ILE A 51 -17.43 -16.21 -5.30
CA ILE A 51 -18.07 -15.42 -6.36
C ILE A 51 -17.25 -15.49 -7.66
N PHE A 52 -15.93 -15.42 -7.56
CA PHE A 52 -15.02 -15.46 -8.70
C PHE A 52 -14.40 -16.86 -8.85
N GLN A 53 -14.94 -17.64 -9.79
CA GLN A 53 -14.41 -18.97 -10.10
C GLN A 53 -12.95 -18.88 -10.62
N ASP A 54 -12.11 -19.83 -10.19
CA ASP A 54 -10.69 -19.96 -10.57
C ASP A 54 -9.83 -18.70 -10.33
N ALA A 55 -10.27 -17.82 -9.42
CA ALA A 55 -9.52 -16.65 -9.03
C ALA A 55 -8.52 -16.94 -7.89
N GLU A 56 -7.48 -16.13 -7.81
CA GLU A 56 -6.51 -16.15 -6.71
C GLU A 56 -6.51 -14.81 -5.96
N VAL A 57 -6.40 -14.89 -4.63
CA VAL A 57 -6.26 -13.72 -3.76
C VAL A 57 -4.77 -13.42 -3.57
N ILE A 58 -4.32 -12.30 -4.13
CA ILE A 58 -2.92 -11.84 -4.07
C ILE A 58 -2.64 -10.52 -3.30
N PRO A 59 -3.51 -9.97 -2.44
CA PRO A 59 -3.10 -8.86 -1.59
C PRO A 59 -1.97 -9.30 -0.66
N ASP A 60 -0.91 -8.50 -0.60
CA ASP A 60 0.21 -8.76 0.28
C ASP A 60 -0.01 -8.08 1.63
N TRP A 61 -0.54 -8.87 2.57
CA TRP A 61 -0.91 -8.42 3.91
C TRP A 61 0.27 -8.15 4.83
N ASN A 62 1.46 -8.68 4.51
CA ASN A 62 2.61 -8.72 5.40
C ASN A 62 3.69 -7.69 5.02
N TRP A 63 3.32 -6.60 4.34
CA TRP A 63 4.27 -5.54 4.00
C TRP A 63 4.72 -4.79 5.25
N HIS A 64 5.98 -5.01 5.61
CA HIS A 64 6.70 -4.27 6.65
C HIS A 64 7.97 -3.69 6.05
N VAL A 65 8.49 -2.63 6.66
CA VAL A 65 9.82 -2.10 6.31
C VAL A 65 10.87 -3.06 6.88
N PRO A 66 11.89 -3.48 6.09
CA PRO A 66 13.02 -4.23 6.64
C PRO A 66 13.66 -3.46 7.80
N ARG A 67 13.97 -4.13 8.91
CA ARG A 67 14.45 -3.47 10.15
C ARG A 67 15.66 -2.56 9.94
N ASP A 68 16.62 -2.98 9.11
CA ASP A 68 17.82 -2.19 8.85
C ASP A 68 17.48 -0.88 8.12
N MET A 69 16.58 -0.94 7.13
CA MET A 69 16.11 0.22 6.36
C MET A 69 15.26 1.16 7.22
N GLU A 70 14.43 0.58 8.07
CA GLU A 70 13.66 1.34 9.04
C GLU A 70 14.56 2.11 10.01
N GLN A 71 15.58 1.46 10.58
CA GLN A 71 16.54 2.12 11.46
C GLN A 71 17.27 3.23 10.72
N GLU A 72 17.73 2.98 9.49
CA GLU A 72 18.42 3.95 8.68
C GLU A 72 17.57 5.20 8.38
N ILE A 73 16.31 5.00 7.95
CA ILE A 73 15.37 6.10 7.69
C ILE A 73 15.03 6.86 8.97
N VAL A 74 14.75 6.17 10.08
CA VAL A 74 14.39 6.82 11.35
C VAL A 74 15.56 7.61 11.91
N SER A 75 16.77 7.05 11.90
CA SER A 75 17.97 7.76 12.35
C SER A 75 18.25 9.00 11.51
N LEU A 76 18.11 8.90 10.18
CA LEU A 76 18.24 10.06 9.30
C LEU A 76 17.23 11.17 9.66
N LEU A 77 15.97 10.81 9.87
CA LEU A 77 14.90 11.76 10.16
C LEU A 77 14.95 12.33 11.59
N GLN A 78 15.63 11.67 12.51
CA GLN A 78 15.91 12.19 13.86
C GLN A 78 16.94 13.33 13.82
N GLU A 79 17.90 13.28 12.89
CA GLU A 79 18.91 14.31 12.75
C GLU A 79 18.36 15.53 12.01
N ASN A 80 17.65 15.33 10.89
CA ASN A 80 17.07 16.40 10.09
C ASN A 80 15.78 15.97 9.37
N PRO A 81 14.71 16.79 9.38
CA PRO A 81 13.57 16.58 8.50
C PRO A 81 13.96 16.65 7.02
N CYS A 82 13.62 15.61 6.25
CA CYS A 82 14.05 15.46 4.86
C CYS A 82 12.87 15.11 3.94
N THR A 83 13.00 15.41 2.65
CA THR A 83 12.09 14.97 1.58
C THR A 83 12.35 13.51 1.18
N VAL A 84 11.40 12.89 0.48
CA VAL A 84 11.59 11.53 -0.10
C VAL A 84 12.83 11.47 -1.00
N VAL A 85 13.13 12.56 -1.73
CA VAL A 85 14.30 12.64 -2.61
C VAL A 85 15.59 12.58 -1.79
N GLU A 86 15.69 13.41 -0.76
CA GLU A 86 16.88 13.47 0.11
C GLU A 86 17.06 12.18 0.92
N ILE A 87 15.97 11.50 1.30
CA ILE A 87 16.05 10.19 1.95
C ILE A 87 16.65 9.17 0.98
N GLY A 88 16.20 9.13 -0.28
CA GLY A 88 16.76 8.21 -1.28
C GLY A 88 18.23 8.47 -1.58
N GLU A 89 18.63 9.74 -1.67
CA GLU A 89 20.03 10.13 -1.88
C GLU A 89 20.95 9.69 -0.72
N GLN A 90 20.46 9.75 0.53
CA GLN A 90 21.27 9.43 1.72
C GLN A 90 21.29 7.94 2.07
N THR A 91 20.18 7.23 1.82
CA THR A 91 20.07 5.78 2.10
C THR A 91 20.48 4.90 0.91
N GLY A 92 20.62 5.49 -0.28
CA GLY A 92 20.84 4.75 -1.53
C GLY A 92 19.61 3.97 -2.01
N LEU A 93 18.45 4.14 -1.35
CA LEU A 93 17.18 3.54 -1.75
C LEU A 93 16.61 4.24 -2.98
N ASP A 94 15.95 3.46 -3.85
CA ASP A 94 15.19 4.06 -4.93
C ASP A 94 13.92 4.76 -4.44
N MET A 95 13.44 5.74 -5.20
CA MET A 95 12.29 6.56 -4.84
C MET A 95 11.02 5.76 -4.52
N ARG A 96 10.80 4.62 -5.20
CA ARG A 96 9.62 3.78 -4.97
C ARG A 96 9.70 3.13 -3.60
N ASP A 97 10.87 2.60 -3.25
CA ASP A 97 11.10 1.99 -1.95
C ASP A 97 11.06 3.01 -0.82
N VAL A 98 11.65 4.20 -1.00
CA VAL A 98 11.51 5.28 -0.02
C VAL A 98 10.05 5.65 0.20
N MET A 99 9.28 5.93 -0.87
CA MET A 99 7.86 6.27 -0.76
C MET A 99 7.06 5.16 -0.07
N LYS A 100 7.36 3.90 -0.41
CA LYS A 100 6.75 2.73 0.21
C LYS A 100 7.04 2.71 1.71
N TYR A 101 8.31 2.81 2.10
CA TYR A 101 8.73 2.69 3.50
C TYR A 101 8.24 3.86 4.35
N VAL A 102 8.39 5.11 3.92
CA VAL A 102 7.92 6.27 4.71
C VAL A 102 6.40 6.24 4.92
N LYS A 103 5.62 5.73 3.95
CA LYS A 103 4.17 5.57 4.12
C LYS A 103 3.80 4.45 5.09
N ILE A 104 4.56 3.36 5.14
CA ILE A 104 4.37 2.29 6.13
C ILE A 104 4.71 2.85 7.53
N LEU A 105 5.85 3.50 7.68
CA LEU A 105 6.28 4.10 8.93
C LEU A 105 5.35 5.22 9.42
N GLU A 106 4.74 5.98 8.49
CA GLU A 106 3.70 6.96 8.81
C GLU A 106 2.43 6.30 9.36
N ARG A 107 1.98 5.21 8.73
CA ARG A 107 0.83 4.43 9.22
C ARG A 107 1.09 3.82 10.60
N GLU A 108 2.33 3.44 10.89
CA GLU A 108 2.77 2.91 12.18
C GLU A 108 3.08 4.01 13.22
N GLU A 109 2.80 5.29 12.90
CA GLU A 109 3.07 6.47 13.75
C GLU A 109 4.55 6.68 14.12
N ARG A 110 5.46 6.09 13.36
CA ARG A 110 6.92 6.18 13.57
C ARG A 110 7.57 7.37 12.88
N VAL A 111 6.92 7.86 11.82
CA VAL A 111 7.33 9.01 11.04
C VAL A 111 6.09 9.88 10.82
N LYS A 112 6.26 11.19 10.81
CA LYS A 112 5.24 12.19 10.50
C LYS A 112 5.66 12.98 9.27
N ARG A 113 4.71 13.69 8.66
CA ARG A 113 4.97 14.58 7.54
C ARG A 113 4.44 15.99 7.81
N GLN A 114 5.15 16.99 7.31
CA GLN A 114 4.71 18.37 7.28
C GLN A 114 4.90 18.98 5.90
N SER A 115 4.00 19.88 5.51
CA SER A 115 4.19 20.73 4.34
C SER A 115 4.91 22.00 4.77
N GLN A 116 6.11 22.25 4.25
CA GLN A 116 6.90 23.44 4.50
C GLN A 116 7.37 24.03 3.17
N GLU A 117 7.03 25.29 2.90
CA GLU A 117 7.40 26.00 1.67
C GLU A 117 7.05 25.26 0.36
N GLY A 118 5.94 24.50 0.36
CA GLY A 118 5.50 23.70 -0.79
C GLY A 118 6.24 22.37 -0.96
N LYS A 119 7.14 22.02 -0.04
CA LYS A 119 7.80 20.70 0.03
C LYS A 119 7.18 19.86 1.13
N LEU A 120 7.09 18.55 0.88
CA LEU A 120 6.66 17.58 1.89
C LEU A 120 7.91 17.02 2.58
N LEU A 121 8.08 17.37 3.86
CA LEU A 121 9.17 16.89 4.71
C LEU A 121 8.66 15.81 5.65
N PHE A 122 9.48 14.79 5.87
CA PHE A 122 9.25 13.73 6.85
C PHE A 122 10.13 13.97 8.08
N TYR A 123 9.66 13.57 9.26
CA TYR A 123 10.35 13.70 10.56
C TYR A 123 9.83 12.66 11.56
N VAL A 124 10.48 12.49 12.70
CA VAL A 124 10.04 11.57 13.79
C VAL A 124 9.41 12.37 14.93
#